data_AF-A0A7K2LT36-F1
#
_entry.id   AF-A0A7K2LT36-F1
#
_cell.length_a   1.000
_cell.length_b   1.000
_cell.length_c   1.000
_cell.angle_alpha   90.00
_cell.angle_beta   90.00
_cell.angle_gamma   90.00
#
_symmetry.space_group_name_H-M   'P 1'
#
loop_
_entity.id
_entity.type
_entity.pdbx_description
1 polymer ?
#
loop_
_entity_poly.entity_id
_entity_poly.type
_entity_poly.pdbx_seq_one_letter_code
_entity_poly.pdbx_strand_id
1 'polypeptide(L)' 'MALLDSEVWAKKFFSDGWRDCDSEQPVVEPATGDRLGAVGLASAGDVARAA' A
#
# COMPACT_ATOMS: atom_id res chain seq x y z
N MET A 1 -12.63 -13.25 -9.80
CA MET A 1 -12.89 -12.66 -8.47
C MET A 1 -11.77 -13.12 -7.56
N ALA A 2 -10.74 -12.29 -7.38
CA ALA A 2 -9.66 -12.57 -6.45
C ALA A 2 -10.06 -12.07 -5.06
N LEU A 3 -9.57 -12.73 -3.99
CA LEU A 3 -9.87 -12.41 -2.59
C LEU A 3 -9.57 -10.95 -2.22
N LEU A 4 -8.63 -10.32 -2.93
CA LEU A 4 -8.27 -8.92 -2.82
C LEU A 4 -8.70 -8.21 -4.09
N ASP A 5 -9.62 -7.26 -3.96
CA ASP A 5 -9.90 -6.34 -5.07
C ASP A 5 -8.69 -5.42 -5.22
N SER A 6 -7.87 -5.68 -6.23
CA SER A 6 -6.53 -5.09 -6.35
C SER A 6 -6.58 -3.57 -6.49
N GLU A 7 -7.66 -3.01 -7.03
CA GLU A 7 -7.82 -1.55 -7.16
C GLU A 7 -8.03 -0.85 -5.80
N VAL A 8 -8.54 -1.54 -4.78
CA VAL A 8 -8.84 -0.93 -3.48
C VAL A 8 -7.59 -0.82 -2.62
N TRP A 9 -6.68 -1.79 -2.71
CA TRP A 9 -5.55 -1.92 -1.78
C TRP A 9 -4.19 -1.60 -2.39
N ALA A 10 -4.10 -1.45 -3.72
CA ALA A 10 -2.83 -1.19 -4.37
C ALA A 10 -2.45 0.30 -4.29
N LYS A 11 -1.18 0.56 -3.95
CA LYS A 11 -0.53 1.88 -4.15
C LYS A 11 -1.14 3.06 -3.39
N LYS A 12 -1.83 2.79 -2.28
CA LYS A 12 -2.47 3.81 -1.46
C LYS A 12 -2.15 3.62 0.02
N PHE A 13 -2.26 4.71 0.78
CA PHE A 13 -2.28 4.70 2.24
C PHE A 13 -3.44 5.55 2.75
N PHE A 14 -3.86 5.30 4.00
CA PHE A 14 -4.94 6.04 4.62
C PHE A 14 -4.41 7.14 5.53
N SER A 15 -4.79 8.39 5.27
CA SER A 15 -4.56 9.54 6.14
C SER A 15 -5.58 10.64 5.81
N ASP A 16 -6.63 10.70 6.63
CA ASP A 16 -7.85 11.49 6.44
C ASP A 16 -8.59 11.15 5.12
N GLY A 17 -8.47 9.90 4.69
CA GLY A 17 -8.93 9.42 3.38
C GLY A 17 -7.86 8.58 2.68
N TRP A 18 -8.25 7.87 1.64
CA TRP A 18 -7.33 7.11 0.80
C TRP A 18 -6.58 8.04 -0.14
N ARG A 19 -5.26 7.94 -0.15
CA ARG A 19 -4.37 8.79 -0.96
C ARG A 19 -3.43 7.92 -1.77
N ASP A 20 -3.10 8.37 -2.98
CA ASP A 20 -2.01 7.81 -3.77
C ASP A 20 -0.67 8.07 -3.08
N CYS A 21 0.30 7.21 -3.36
CA CYS A 21 1.67 7.34 -2.89
C CYS A 21 2.66 7.32 -4.06
N ASP A 22 3.78 8.01 -3.88
CA ASP A 22 4.87 8.00 -4.86
C ASP A 22 5.77 6.76 -4.72
N SER A 23 5.75 6.11 -3.55
CA SER A 23 6.57 4.94 -3.24
C SER A 23 5.70 3.77 -2.83
N GLU A 24 6.06 2.57 -3.31
CA GLU A 24 5.31 1.34 -3.08
C GLU A 24 6.22 0.27 -2.47
N GLN A 25 5.65 -0.56 -1.59
CA GLN A 25 6.32 -1.73 -1.04
C GLN A 25 5.65 -3.02 -1.52
N PRO A 26 6.39 -3.99 -2.10
CA PRO A 26 5.82 -5.27 -2.49
C PRO A 26 5.38 -6.07 -1.25
N VAL A 27 4.19 -6.68 -1.35
CA VAL A 27 3.71 -7.66 -0.38
C VAL A 27 3.98 -9.04 -0.94
N VAL A 28 4.70 -9.87 -0.17
CA VAL A 28 5.11 -11.22 -0.58
C VAL A 28 4.45 -12.27 0.31
N GLU A 29 4.06 -13.38 -0.29
CA GLU A 29 3.55 -14.56 0.40
C GLU A 29 4.70 -15.26 1.11
N PRO A 30 4.67 -15.41 2.46
CA PRO A 30 5.79 -15.98 3.19
C PRO A 30 6.09 -17.45 2.85
N ALA A 31 5.07 -18.20 2.42
CA ALA A 31 5.19 -19.64 2.15
C ALA A 31 5.84 -19.95 0.80
N THR A 32 5.63 -19.10 -0.20
CA THR A 32 6.03 -19.33 -1.60
C THR A 32 7.07 -18.32 -2.08
N GLY A 33 7.14 -17.15 -1.45
CA GLY A 33 7.90 -16.00 -1.94
C GLY A 33 7.18 -15.21 -3.04
N ASP A 34 5.99 -15.62 -3.45
CA ASP A 34 5.27 -15.00 -4.56
C ASP A 34 4.75 -13.61 -4.18
N ARG A 35 4.68 -12.71 -5.16
CA ARG A 35 4.14 -11.37 -4.95
C ARG A 35 2.62 -11.40 -4.92
N LEU A 36 2.05 -10.97 -3.81
CA LEU A 36 0.61 -10.81 -3.62
C LEU A 36 0.10 -9.45 -4.10
N GLY A 37 0.93 -8.40 -4.01
CA GLY A 37 0.55 -7.05 -4.40
C GLY A 37 1.60 -6.00 -4.05
N ALA A 38 1.18 -4.74 -3.89
CA ALA A 38 1.99 -3.68 -3.32
C ALA A 38 1.14 -2.69 -2.53
N VAL A 39 1.67 -2.23 -1.41
CA VAL A 39 1.06 -1.20 -0.55
C VAL A 39 1.78 0.14 -0.73
N GLY A 40 1.09 1.23 -0.42
CA GLY A 40 1.73 2.55 -0.44
C GLY A 40 2.64 2.79 0.75
N LEU A 41 3.77 3.45 0.49
CA LEU A 41 4.77 3.87 1.48
C LEU A 41 4.66 5.39 1.68
N ALA A 42 4.37 5.79 2.91
CA ALA A 42 4.31 7.20 3.30
C ALA A 42 5.71 7.82 3.31
N SER A 43 5.82 9.06 2.80
CA SER A 43 7.04 9.86 2.93
C SER A 43 7.15 10.47 4.33
N ALA A 44 8.32 11.02 4.68
CA ALA A 44 8.48 11.78 5.91
C ALA A 44 7.52 12.99 5.99
N GLY A 45 7.20 13.61 4.85
CA GLY A 45 6.23 14.70 4.78
C GLY A 45 4.79 14.25 5.07
N ASP A 46 4.41 13.06 4.61
CA ASP A 46 3.11 12.47 4.91
C ASP A 46 2.96 12.16 6.40
N VAL A 47 4.03 11.64 7.02
CA VAL A 47 4.07 11.38 8.47
C VAL A 47 3.96 12.69 9.26
N ALA A 48 4.68 13.73 8.86
CA ALA A 48 4.62 15.04 9.53
C ALA A 48 3.23 15.69 9.46
N ARG A 49 2.47 15.45 8.38
CA ARG A 49 1.09 15.94 8.24
C ARG A 49 0.10 15.20 9.14
N ALA A 50 0.36 13.94 9.46
CA ALA A 50 -0.54 13.08 10.23
C ALA A 50 -0.36 13.16 11.75
N ALA A 51 0.72 13.80 12.23
CA ALA A 51 1.04 13.99 13.64
C ALA A 51 0.25 15.13 14.29
#